data_AF-A0A661VGK9-F1
#
_entry.id   AF-A0A661VGK9-F1
#
_cell.length_a   1.000
_cell.length_b   1.000
_cell.length_c   1.000
_cell.angle_alpha   90.00
_cell.angle_beta   90.00
_cell.angle_gamma   90.00
#
_symmetry.space_group_name_H-M   'P 1'
#
loop_
_entity.id
_entity.type
_entity.pdbx_description
1 polymer ?
#
loop_
_entity_poly.entity_id
_entity_poly.type
_entity_poly.pdbx_seq_one_letter_code
_entity_poly.pdbx_strand_id
1 'polypeptide(L)'
;IKGTDAEAVICWSTDKESAIVAQDMQTLHMDIPLLCSHGIATPAFIEAAGDAANGVIFPAGKLLVIDEVLADDPQKEVLSK
;
A
#
# COMPACT_ATOMS: atom_id res chain seq x y z
N ILE A 1 -16.16 11.45 5.17
CA ILE A 1 -15.11 10.87 6.04
C ILE A 1 -14.70 11.86 7.14
N LYS A 2 -14.26 13.10 6.85
CA LYS A 2 -13.89 14.12 7.87
C LYS A 2 -14.96 14.56 8.89
N GLY A 3 -16.19 14.07 8.78
CA GLY A 3 -17.30 14.35 9.71
C GLY A 3 -17.87 13.09 10.37
N THR A 4 -17.13 11.98 10.32
CA THR A 4 -17.51 10.70 10.92
C THR A 4 -16.45 10.26 11.93
N ASP A 5 -16.74 9.22 12.68
CA ASP A 5 -15.82 8.51 13.59
C ASP A 5 -14.95 7.47 12.85
N ALA A 6 -14.71 7.66 11.56
CA ALA A 6 -13.97 6.70 10.76
C ALA A 6 -12.48 6.75 11.14
N GLU A 7 -11.91 5.58 11.43
CA GLU A 7 -10.51 5.43 11.85
C GLU A 7 -9.58 5.03 10.70
N ALA A 8 -10.13 4.68 9.53
CA ALA A 8 -9.36 4.30 8.35
C ALA A 8 -10.17 4.48 7.06
N VAL A 9 -9.46 4.52 5.93
CA VAL A 9 -10.04 4.43 4.59
C VAL A 9 -9.57 3.14 3.94
N ILE A 10 -10.49 2.39 3.33
CA ILE A 10 -10.14 1.19 2.54
C ILE A 10 -10.44 1.48 1.08
N CYS A 11 -9.42 1.46 0.23
CA CYS A 11 -9.54 1.55 -1.23
C CYS A 11 -9.18 0.19 -1.85
N TRP A 12 -10.20 -0.59 -2.22
CA TRP A 12 -9.98 -1.93 -2.78
C TRP A 12 -9.95 -1.89 -4.31
N SER A 13 -8.92 -1.26 -4.88
CA SER A 13 -8.74 -1.09 -6.32
C SER A 13 -7.31 -1.44 -6.76
N THR A 14 -7.00 -1.16 -8.02
CA THR A 14 -5.69 -1.26 -8.69
C THR A 14 -4.90 0.04 -8.62
N ASP A 15 -3.71 0.06 -9.25
CA ASP A 15 -2.70 1.12 -9.17
C ASP A 15 -3.27 2.55 -9.37
N LYS A 16 -3.88 2.84 -10.53
CA LYS A 16 -4.25 4.21 -10.92
C LYS A 16 -5.35 4.80 -10.05
N GLU A 17 -6.39 4.02 -9.79
CA GLU A 17 -7.54 4.46 -9.00
C GLU A 17 -7.14 4.66 -7.54
N SER A 18 -6.28 3.80 -7.00
CA SER A 18 -5.79 3.92 -5.61
C SER A 18 -4.83 5.11 -5.45
N ALA A 19 -4.03 5.42 -6.47
CA ALA A 19 -3.15 6.58 -6.45
C ALA A 19 -3.93 7.91 -6.35
N ILE A 20 -5.06 8.02 -7.05
CA ILE A 20 -5.96 9.18 -6.95
C ILE A 20 -6.49 9.31 -5.52
N VAL A 21 -6.94 8.21 -4.91
CA VAL A 21 -7.43 8.23 -3.52
C VAL A 21 -6.34 8.69 -2.54
N ALA A 22 -5.10 8.22 -2.72
CA ALA A 22 -3.98 8.64 -1.88
C ALA A 22 -3.71 10.16 -2.02
N GLN A 23 -3.67 10.67 -3.24
CA GLN A 23 -3.48 12.10 -3.53
C GLN A 23 -4.61 12.97 -2.98
N ASP A 24 -5.86 12.50 -3.09
CA ASP A 24 -7.02 13.19 -2.54
C ASP A 24 -6.96 13.25 -1.02
N MET A 25 -6.59 12.15 -0.35
CA MET A 25 -6.42 12.12 1.10
C MET A 25 -5.32 13.08 1.57
N GLN A 26 -4.19 13.15 0.85
CA GLN A 26 -3.11 14.10 1.14
C GLN A 26 -3.58 15.55 0.96
N THR A 27 -4.23 15.87 -0.18
CA THR A 27 -4.78 17.19 -0.48
C THR A 27 -5.81 17.63 0.54
N LEU A 28 -6.64 16.70 1.00
CA LEU A 28 -7.67 16.96 1.99
C LEU A 28 -7.11 16.99 3.42
N HIS A 29 -5.82 16.74 3.65
CA HIS A 29 -5.23 16.61 5.00
C HIS A 29 -5.97 15.59 5.86
N MET A 30 -6.14 14.39 5.34
CA MET A 30 -6.70 13.25 6.08
C MET A 30 -5.57 12.45 6.72
N ASP A 31 -5.53 12.43 8.06
CA ASP A 31 -4.45 11.79 8.82
C ASP A 31 -4.75 10.33 9.23
N ILE A 32 -5.97 9.84 8.94
CA ILE A 32 -6.34 8.44 9.15
C ILE A 32 -5.67 7.54 8.09
N PRO A 33 -5.28 6.30 8.43
CA PRO A 33 -4.60 5.39 7.50
C PRO A 33 -5.42 5.07 6.25
N LEU A 34 -4.72 5.00 5.11
CA LEU A 34 -5.23 4.43 3.86
C LEU A 34 -4.77 2.99 3.71
N LEU A 35 -5.72 2.07 3.62
CA LEU A 35 -5.49 0.66 3.32
C LEU A 35 -5.90 0.37 1.88
N CYS A 36 -5.00 -0.24 1.12
CA CYS A 36 -5.22 -0.63 -0.26
C CYS A 36 -5.15 -2.15 -0.44
N SER A 37 -5.61 -2.64 -1.59
CA SER A 37 -5.48 -4.05 -1.96
C SER A 37 -4.06 -4.39 -2.41
N HIS A 38 -3.72 -5.68 -2.51
CA HIS A 38 -2.46 -6.13 -3.13
C HIS A 38 -2.32 -5.71 -4.61
N GLY A 39 -3.38 -5.21 -5.24
CA GLY A 39 -3.36 -4.68 -6.60
C GLY A 39 -2.54 -3.40 -6.77
N ILE A 40 -2.04 -2.80 -5.69
CA ILE A 40 -1.09 -1.67 -5.73
C ILE A 40 0.37 -2.08 -5.54
N ALA A 41 0.65 -3.38 -5.45
CA ALA A 41 1.96 -3.93 -5.15
C ALA A 41 2.93 -3.86 -6.36
N THR A 42 3.03 -2.69 -6.98
CA THR A 42 3.79 -2.44 -8.19
C THR A 42 4.53 -1.08 -8.10
N PRO A 43 5.65 -0.89 -8.81
CA PRO A 43 6.30 0.42 -8.90
C PRO A 43 5.41 1.51 -9.53
N ALA A 44 4.44 1.11 -10.37
CA ALA A 44 3.56 2.04 -11.07
C ALA A 44 2.65 2.81 -10.10
N PHE A 45 2.22 2.18 -9.00
CA PHE A 45 1.50 2.88 -7.94
C PHE A 45 2.35 3.97 -7.29
N ILE A 46 3.62 3.68 -6.98
CA ILE A 46 4.54 4.65 -6.34
C ILE A 46 4.78 5.84 -7.27
N GLU A 47 5.02 5.59 -8.56
CA GLU A 47 5.18 6.65 -9.57
C GLU A 47 3.91 7.50 -9.71
N ALA A 48 2.75 6.86 -9.77
CA ALA A 48 1.48 7.55 -9.95
C ALA A 48 1.07 8.37 -8.72
N ALA A 49 1.26 7.84 -7.51
CA ALA A 49 0.85 8.51 -6.26
C ALA A 49 1.88 9.55 -5.78
N GLY A 50 3.15 9.42 -6.14
CA GLY A 50 4.22 10.31 -5.68
C GLY A 50 4.34 10.31 -4.16
N ASP A 51 4.48 11.49 -3.55
CA ASP A 51 4.61 11.62 -2.09
C ASP A 51 3.41 11.07 -1.31
N ALA A 52 2.22 11.02 -1.94
CA ALA A 52 1.02 10.47 -1.34
C ALA A 52 1.07 8.94 -1.13
N ALA A 53 2.03 8.24 -1.74
CA ALA A 53 2.26 6.82 -1.51
C ALA A 53 2.76 6.52 -0.08
N ASN A 54 3.40 7.51 0.57
CA ASN A 54 4.00 7.30 1.88
C ASN A 54 2.94 7.04 2.94
N GLY A 55 3.12 5.96 3.71
CA GLY A 55 2.20 5.56 4.77
C GLY A 55 0.98 4.78 4.30
N VAL A 56 0.82 4.54 2.99
CA VAL A 56 -0.22 3.64 2.47
C VAL A 56 0.09 2.20 2.90
N ILE A 57 -0.91 1.51 3.45
CA ILE A 57 -0.79 0.15 3.96
C ILE A 57 -1.47 -0.81 2.99
N PHE A 58 -0.82 -1.91 2.62
CA PHE A 58 -1.43 -2.93 1.78
C PHE A 58 -0.84 -4.31 2.06
N PRO A 59 -1.60 -5.39 1.88
CA PRO A 59 -1.07 -6.73 1.96
C PRO A 59 -0.24 -7.01 0.70
N ALA A 60 0.95 -7.59 0.87
CA ALA A 60 1.80 -7.96 -0.24
C ALA A 60 2.54 -9.28 0.03
N GLY A 61 2.93 -9.96 -1.04
CA GLY A 61 3.77 -11.16 -0.92
C GLY A 61 5.19 -10.81 -0.50
N LYS A 62 5.81 -11.68 0.32
CA LYS A 62 7.20 -11.56 0.78
C LYS A 62 8.23 -11.42 -0.36
N LEU A 63 7.86 -11.86 -1.58
CA LEU A 63 8.70 -11.76 -2.77
C LEU A 63 9.17 -10.33 -3.06
N LEU A 64 8.38 -9.32 -2.71
CA LEU A 64 8.72 -7.91 -2.94
C LEU A 64 9.87 -7.42 -2.06
N VAL A 65 10.10 -8.08 -0.93
CA VAL A 65 11.12 -7.74 0.07
C VAL A 65 11.95 -8.97 0.40
N ILE A 66 12.26 -9.78 -0.62
CA ILE A 66 12.89 -11.09 -0.45
C ILE A 66 14.17 -11.01 0.39
N ASP A 67 14.95 -9.95 0.23
CA ASP A 67 16.22 -9.74 0.95
C ASP A 67 16.02 -9.47 2.45
N GLU A 68 14.84 -8.98 2.85
CA GLU A 68 14.47 -8.71 4.24
C GLU A 68 13.84 -9.91 4.95
N VAL A 69 13.46 -10.96 4.20
CA VAL A 69 12.89 -12.18 4.78
C VAL A 69 13.95 -12.92 5.60
N LEU A 70 13.62 -13.30 6.83
CA LEU A 70 14.51 -14.05 7.73
C LEU A 70 14.98 -15.37 7.11
N ALA A 71 16.20 -15.79 7.47
CA ALA A 71 16.82 -16.99 6.92
C ALA A 71 16.11 -18.29 7.34
N ASP A 72 15.42 -18.29 8.49
CA ASP A 72 14.66 -19.41 9.02
C ASP A 72 13.18 -19.40 8.61
N ASP A 73 12.76 -18.43 7.78
CA ASP A 73 11.40 -18.40 7.24
C ASP A 73 11.17 -19.61 6.32
N PRO A 74 10.11 -20.41 6.54
CA PRO A 74 9.86 -21.63 5.76
C PRO A 74 9.62 -21.34 4.27
N GLN A 75 9.29 -20.09 3.91
CA GLN A 75 9.09 -19.66 2.53
C GLN A 75 10.38 -19.13 1.87
N LYS A 76 11.48 -18.88 2.62
CA LYS A 76 12.70 -18.29 2.06
C LYS A 76 13.28 -19.14 0.94
N GLU A 77 13.41 -20.45 1.16
CA GLU A 77 14.02 -21.36 0.17
C GLU A 77 13.26 -21.35 -1.17
N VAL A 78 11.92 -21.34 -1.15
CA VAL A 78 11.11 -21.36 -2.38
C VAL A 78 11.06 -19.99 -3.06
N LEU A 79 11.10 -18.90 -2.29
CA LEU A 79 11.07 -17.55 -2.84
C LEU A 79 12.42 -17.07 -3.40
N SER A 80 13.52 -17.72 -3.02
CA SER A 80 14.88 -17.43 -3.52
C SER A 80 15.34 -18.32 -4.68
N LYS A 81 14.45 -19.14 -5.24
CA LYS A 81 14.70 -19.94 -6.46
C LYS A 81 14.37 -19.14 -7.71
#